data_AF-A0A3S3RG16-F1
#
_entry.id   AF-A0A3S3RG16-F1
#
_cell.length_a   1.000
_cell.length_b   1.000
_cell.length_c   1.000
_cell.angle_alpha   90.00
_cell.angle_beta   90.00
_cell.angle_gamma   90.00
#
_symmetry.space_group_name_H-M   'P 1'
#
loop_
_entity.id
_entity.type
_entity.pdbx_description
1 polymer ?
#
loop_
_entity_poly.entity_id
_entity_poly.type
_entity_poly.pdbx_seq_one_letter_code
_entity_poly.pdbx_strand_id
1 'polypeptide(L)' 'EEVAMHVRATANTGASRDDICEAFLHVAIYAGVPAANRAFRIAKEVFAQMDENAHA' A
#
# COMPACT_ATOMS: atom_id res chain seq x y z
N GLU A 1 -10.81 -1.35 3.62
CA GLU A 1 -11.40 -1.43 2.27
C GLU A 1 -10.82 -0.34 1.36
N GLU A 2 -10.96 0.94 1.69
CA GLU A 2 -10.41 2.06 0.89
C GLU A 2 -8.90 1.97 0.59
N VAL A 3 -8.07 1.71 1.62
CA VAL A 3 -6.60 1.61 1.43
C VAL A 3 -6.24 0.54 0.39
N ALA A 4 -6.94 -0.61 0.41
CA ALA A 4 -6.67 -1.69 -0.53
C ALA A 4 -7.03 -1.29 -1.97
N MET A 5 -8.15 -0.57 -2.15
CA MET A 5 -8.56 -0.04 -3.45
C MET A 5 -7.51 0.93 -4.00
N HIS A 6 -7.06 1.88 -3.17
CA HIS A 6 -6.08 2.87 -3.58
C HIS A 6 -4.70 2.27 -3.87
N VAL A 7 -4.25 1.27 -3.11
CA VAL A 7 -3.00 0.55 -3.39
C VAL A 7 -3.06 -0.23 -4.71
N ARG A 8 -4.22 -0.75 -5.12
CA ARG A 8 -4.35 -1.31 -6.48
C ARG A 8 -4.32 -0.23 -7.55
N ALA A 9 -5.00 0.89 -7.30
CA ALA A 9 -5.09 1.99 -8.25
C ALA A 9 -3.73 2.63 -8.57
N THR A 10 -2.76 2.59 -7.65
CA THR A 10 -1.40 3.11 -7.87
C THR A 10 -0.65 2.36 -8.97
N ALA A 11 -1.04 1.13 -9.32
CA ALA A 11 -0.46 0.44 -10.48
C ALA A 11 -0.72 1.15 -11.82
N ASN A 12 -1.76 1.98 -11.87
CA ASN A 12 -2.09 2.80 -13.04
C ASN A 12 -1.50 4.21 -12.94
N THR A 13 -0.58 4.44 -12.00
CA THR A 13 0.13 5.70 -11.83
C THR A 13 1.64 5.47 -11.97
N GLY A 14 2.44 6.53 -11.87
CA GLY A 14 3.91 6.41 -11.81
C GLY A 14 4.46 6.07 -10.42
N ALA A 15 3.61 5.82 -9.42
CA ALA A 15 4.05 5.57 -8.06
C ALA A 15 4.59 4.15 -7.90
N SER A 16 5.81 4.03 -7.40
CA SER A 16 6.44 2.78 -7.02
C SER A 16 5.91 2.25 -5.69
N ARG A 17 6.22 0.99 -5.37
CA ARG A 17 5.92 0.41 -4.04
C ARG A 17 6.65 1.14 -2.93
N ASP A 18 7.85 1.65 -3.20
CA ASP A 18 8.64 2.41 -2.24
C ASP A 18 7.98 3.77 -1.95
N ASP A 19 7.46 4.47 -2.98
CA ASP A 19 6.71 5.73 -2.79
C ASP A 19 5.48 5.52 -1.86
N ILE A 20 4.80 4.39 -2.01
CA ILE A 20 3.65 4.04 -1.16
C ILE A 20 4.10 3.75 0.28
N CYS A 21 5.22 3.05 0.46
CA CYS A 21 5.81 2.82 1.77
C CYS A 21 6.23 4.12 2.45
N GLU A 22 6.86 5.05 1.73
CA GLU A 22 7.23 6.37 2.25
C GLU A 22 6.00 7.18 2.67
N ALA A 23 4.92 7.14 1.88
CA ALA A 23 3.66 7.77 2.27
C ALA A 23 3.10 7.20 3.59
N PHE A 24 3.18 5.88 3.81
CA PHE A 24 2.78 5.28 5.08
C PHE A 24 3.72 5.60 6.25
N LEU A 25 5.01 5.82 6.00
CA LEU A 25 5.92 6.35 7.02
C LEU A 25 5.50 7.76 7.44
N HIS A 26 5.07 8.60 6.51
CA HIS A 26 4.48 9.91 6.83
C HIS A 26 3.21 9.75 7.68
N VAL A 27 2.33 8.80 7.35
CA VAL A 27 1.15 8.46 8.18
C VAL A 27 1.57 8.04 9.60
N ALA A 28 2.71 7.35 9.77
CA ALA A 28 3.17 6.94 11.10
C ALA A 28 3.48 8.16 12.00
N ILE A 29 4.01 9.23 11.41
CA ILE A 29 4.32 10.49 12.11
C ILE A 29 3.06 11.30 12.38
N TYR A 30 2.17 11.46 11.40
CA TYR A 30 1.04 12.38 11.50
C TYR A 30 -0.25 11.76 12.05
N ALA A 31 -0.44 10.45 11.88
CA ALA A 31 -1.63 9.71 12.33
C ALA A 31 -1.29 8.54 13.27
N GLY A 32 -0.01 8.34 13.58
CA GLY A 32 0.48 7.36 14.52
C GLY A 32 0.86 6.00 13.91
N VAL A 33 1.86 5.36 14.52
CA VAL A 33 2.38 4.04 14.14
C VAL A 33 1.28 2.97 13.99
N PRO A 34 0.25 2.89 14.84
CA PRO A 34 -0.82 1.89 14.67
C PRO A 34 -1.60 2.05 13.36
N ALA A 35 -1.81 3.27 12.87
CA ALA A 35 -2.50 3.54 11.62
C ALA A 35 -1.64 3.12 10.42
N ALA A 36 -0.36 3.51 10.42
CA ALA A 36 0.59 3.12 9.39
C ALA A 36 0.76 1.60 9.31
N ASN A 37 0.91 0.91 10.44
CA ASN A 37 1.06 -0.56 10.46
C ASN A 37 -0.15 -1.28 9.86
N ARG A 38 -1.38 -0.77 10.07
CA ARG A 38 -2.57 -1.31 9.39
C ARG A 38 -2.49 -1.09 7.88
N ALA A 39 -2.07 0.10 7.44
CA ALA A 39 -1.91 0.40 6.02
C ALA A 39 -0.84 -0.49 5.35
N PHE A 40 0.32 -0.67 5.99
CA PHE A 40 1.38 -1.56 5.52
C PHE A 40 0.91 -3.01 5.38
N ARG A 41 0.15 -3.53 6.34
CA ARG A 41 -0.40 -4.89 6.26
C ARG A 41 -1.30 -5.06 5.05
N ILE A 42 -2.24 -4.12 4.85
CA ILE A 42 -3.15 -4.13 3.71
C ILE A 42 -2.37 -4.06 2.40
N ALA A 43 -1.39 -3.16 2.29
CA ALA A 43 -0.60 -3.03 1.07
C ALA A 43 0.20 -4.30 0.76
N LYS A 44 0.78 -4.96 1.76
CA LYS A 44 1.48 -6.24 1.58
C LYS A 44 0.56 -7.33 1.02
N GLU A 45 -0.65 -7.46 1.56
CA GLU A 45 -1.64 -8.43 1.08
C GLU A 45 -2.07 -8.13 -0.36
N VAL A 46 -2.33 -6.85 -0.67
CA VAL A 46 -2.72 -6.43 -2.02
C VAL A 46 -1.61 -6.65 -3.04
N PHE A 47 -0.37 -6.31 -2.70
CA PHE A 47 0.76 -6.55 -3.60
C PHE A 47 0.98 -8.03 -3.87
N ALA A 48 0.86 -8.90 -2.85
CA ALA A 48 0.94 -10.35 -3.05
C ALA A 48 -0.14 -10.85 -4.03
N GLN A 49 -1.39 -10.40 -3.87
CA GLN A 49 -2.49 -10.75 -4.78
C GLN A 49 -2.26 -10.23 -6.21
N MET A 50 -1.70 -9.02 -6.35
CA MET A 50 -1.38 -8.44 -7.66
C MET A 50 -0.25 -9.21 -8.35
N ASP A 51 0.76 -9.64 -7.59
CA ASP A 51 1.87 -10.44 -8.11
C ASP A 51 1.36 -11.82 -8.55
N GLU A 52 0.51 -12.48 -7.76
CA GLU A 52 -0.14 -13.74 -8.14
C GLU A 52 -0.95 -13.61 -9.45
N ASN A 53 -1.73 -12.54 -9.61
CA ASN A 53 -2.53 -12.30 -10.81
C ASN A 53 -1.70 -11.92 -12.04
N ALA A 54 -0.53 -11.30 -11.87
CA ALA A 54 0.36 -10.97 -12.98
C ALA A 54 1.11 -12.20 -13.53
N HIS A 55 1.17 -13.27 -12.73
CA HIS A 55 1.82 -14.53 -13.10
C HIS A 55 0.84 -15.61 -13.60
N ALA A 56 -0.47 -15.31 -13.63
CA ALA A 56 -1.52 -16.15 -14.19
C ALA A 56 -1.84 -15.77 -15.63
#